data_AF-A0A377D9T4-F1
#
_entry.id   AF-A0A377D9T4-F1
#
_cell.length_a   1.000
_cell.length_b   1.000
_cell.length_c   1.000
_cell.angle_alpha   90.00
_cell.angle_beta   90.00
_cell.angle_gamma   90.00
#
_symmetry.space_group_name_H-M   'P 1'
#
loop_
_entity.id
_entity.type
_entity.pdbx_description
1 polymer ?
#
loop_
_entity_poly.entity_id
_entity_poly.type
_entity_poly.pdbx_seq_one_letter_code
_entity_poly.pdbx_strand_id
1 'polypeptide(L)'
;MPVISLLNQTYRSFELIIVDDASTDDTLFRLQRLALKDTRIKIISLPQNVGTYAAKRIGLIQAKGEFVTCHDSDDWSHPEKLFRQISPLLLNHKLICSISDWVRLQDNGIFYCACGLSTKKTESFFSAV
;
A
#
# COMPACT_ATOMS: atom_id res chain seq x y z
N MET A 1 -4.53 -7.74 -7.55
CA MET A 1 -5.38 -7.46 -6.36
C MET A 1 -4.52 -6.75 -5.32
N PRO A 2 -4.69 -5.42 -5.17
CA PRO A 2 -3.89 -4.54 -4.29
C PRO A 2 -3.73 -5.03 -2.85
N VAL A 3 -4.79 -5.60 -2.25
CA VAL A 3 -4.71 -6.19 -0.91
C VAL A 3 -3.77 -7.40 -0.87
N ILE A 4 -3.81 -8.28 -1.87
CA ILE A 4 -3.00 -9.50 -1.90
C ILE A 4 -1.50 -9.17 -1.98
N SER A 5 -1.12 -8.12 -2.70
CA SER A 5 0.29 -7.70 -2.77
C SER A 5 0.82 -7.14 -1.44
N LEU A 6 -0.03 -6.48 -0.65
CA LEU A 6 0.30 -6.10 0.72
C LEU A 6 0.39 -7.32 1.66
N LEU A 7 -0.49 -8.31 1.52
CA LEU A 7 -0.41 -9.52 2.36
C LEU A 7 0.83 -10.38 2.08
N ASN A 8 1.37 -10.29 0.86
CA ASN A 8 2.54 -11.03 0.39
C ASN A 8 3.89 -10.31 0.61
N GLN A 9 3.92 -9.24 1.40
CA GLN A 9 5.16 -8.56 1.77
C GLN A 9 6.11 -9.50 2.52
N THR A 10 7.41 -9.36 2.27
CA THR A 10 8.48 -10.12 2.96
C THR A 10 8.57 -9.70 4.43
N TYR A 11 8.33 -8.43 4.73
CA TYR A 11 8.14 -7.96 6.10
C TYR A 11 6.74 -8.35 6.60
N ARG A 12 6.67 -9.22 7.63
CA ARG A 12 5.41 -9.81 8.11
C ARG A 12 4.78 -9.10 9.30
N SER A 13 5.56 -8.30 10.03
CA SER A 13 5.13 -7.66 11.29
C SER A 13 4.43 -6.32 11.04
N PHE A 14 3.24 -6.37 10.46
CA PHE A 14 2.39 -5.20 10.22
C PHE A 14 0.91 -5.54 10.40
N GLU A 15 0.10 -4.50 10.62
CA GLU A 15 -1.36 -4.56 10.48
C GLU A 15 -1.78 -3.85 9.19
N LEU A 16 -2.86 -4.31 8.57
CA LEU A 16 -3.44 -3.72 7.37
C LEU A 16 -4.81 -3.14 7.70
N ILE A 17 -4.86 -1.82 7.83
CA ILE A 17 -6.12 -1.09 8.06
C ILE A 17 -6.69 -0.67 6.70
N ILE A 18 -7.86 -1.19 6.37
CA ILE A 18 -8.58 -0.89 5.14
C ILE A 18 -9.81 -0.08 5.50
N VAL A 19 -9.89 1.14 5.00
CA VAL A 19 -11.06 2.00 5.16
C VAL A 19 -11.88 1.91 3.87
N ASP A 20 -13.03 1.24 3.96
CA ASP A 20 -14.01 1.16 2.88
C ASP A 20 -14.89 2.41 2.91
N ASP A 21 -14.71 3.29 1.92
CA ASP A 21 -15.31 4.62 1.85
C ASP A 21 -16.69 4.60 1.15
N ALA A 22 -17.56 3.73 1.66
CA ALA A 22 -18.90 3.44 1.13
C ALA A 22 -18.90 2.89 -0.32
N SER A 23 -18.13 1.82 -0.56
CA SER A 23 -18.15 1.14 -1.87
C SER A 23 -19.54 0.58 -2.18
N THR A 24 -19.97 0.72 -3.43
CA THR A 24 -21.29 0.24 -3.89
C THR A 24 -21.26 -1.11 -4.58
N ASP A 25 -20.08 -1.69 -4.76
CA ASP A 25 -19.86 -2.99 -5.39
C ASP A 25 -19.60 -4.09 -4.32
N ASP A 26 -19.06 -5.22 -4.73
CA ASP A 26 -18.77 -6.34 -3.84
C ASP A 26 -17.45 -6.19 -3.04
N THR A 27 -16.82 -5.00 -3.05
CA THR A 27 -15.54 -4.73 -2.39
C THR A 27 -15.58 -5.10 -0.91
N LEU A 28 -16.56 -4.59 -0.15
CA LEU A 28 -16.66 -4.85 1.29
C LEU A 28 -16.78 -6.35 1.59
N PHE A 29 -17.58 -7.07 0.81
CA PHE A 29 -17.76 -8.53 0.95
C PHE A 29 -16.44 -9.29 0.69
N ARG A 30 -15.71 -8.92 -0.37
CA ARG A 30 -14.39 -9.51 -0.68
C ARG A 30 -13.38 -9.25 0.44
N LEU A 31 -13.35 -8.04 0.97
CA LEU A 31 -12.47 -7.67 2.08
C LEU A 31 -12.79 -8.49 3.33
N GLN A 32 -14.06 -8.61 3.71
CA GLN A 32 -14.48 -9.42 4.86
C GLN A 32 -14.04 -10.87 4.72
N ARG A 33 -14.17 -11.47 3.53
CA ARG A 33 -13.68 -12.84 3.28
C ARG A 33 -12.16 -12.98 3.42
N LEU A 34 -11.39 -11.94 3.07
CA LEU A 34 -9.94 -11.93 3.29
C LEU A 34 -9.61 -11.78 4.77
N ALA A 35 -10.32 -10.93 5.51
CA ALA A 35 -10.11 -10.74 6.95
C ALA A 35 -10.40 -12.00 7.78
N LEU A 36 -11.29 -12.89 7.30
CA LEU A 36 -11.48 -14.22 7.90
C LEU A 36 -10.26 -15.14 7.75
N LYS A 37 -9.37 -14.87 6.79
CA LYS A 37 -8.20 -15.71 6.48
C LYS A 37 -6.89 -15.13 7.00
N ASP A 38 -6.82 -13.82 7.18
CA ASP A 38 -5.61 -13.12 7.61
C ASP A 38 -5.93 -12.13 8.73
N THR A 39 -5.44 -12.44 9.93
CA THR A 39 -5.72 -11.69 11.16
C THR A 39 -5.07 -10.31 11.19
N ARG A 40 -4.19 -9.99 10.23
CA ARG A 40 -3.59 -8.66 10.10
C ARG A 40 -4.58 -7.65 9.54
N ILE A 41 -5.67 -8.08 8.89
CA ILE A 41 -6.61 -7.19 8.22
C ILE A 41 -7.64 -6.65 9.22
N LYS A 42 -7.72 -5.32 9.32
CA LYS A 42 -8.76 -4.58 10.04
C LYS A 42 -9.55 -3.73 9.05
N ILE A 43 -10.85 -3.96 8.97
CA ILE A 43 -11.73 -3.24 8.05
C ILE A 43 -12.53 -2.20 8.84
N ILE A 44 -12.60 -0.98 8.31
CA ILE A 44 -13.47 0.09 8.79
C ILE A 44 -14.37 0.47 7.61
N SER A 45 -15.64 0.08 7.67
CA SER A 45 -16.61 0.47 6.64
C SER A 45 -17.34 1.73 7.07
N LEU A 46 -17.36 2.72 6.18
CA LEU A 46 -17.99 4.01 6.41
C LEU A 46 -19.40 4.04 5.80
N PRO A 47 -20.38 4.67 6.47
CA PRO A 47 -21.76 4.71 5.98
C PRO A 47 -21.94 5.63 4.77
N GLN A 48 -20.98 6.51 4.49
CA GLN A 48 -21.00 7.45 3.37
C GLN A 48 -19.57 7.72 2.90
N ASN A 49 -19.44 8.11 1.63
CA ASN A 49 -18.18 8.53 1.07
C ASN A 49 -17.72 9.86 1.71
N VAL A 50 -16.53 9.85 2.31
CA VAL A 50 -15.89 11.03 2.94
C VAL A 50 -14.65 11.49 2.17
N GLY A 51 -14.23 10.74 1.15
CA GLY A 51 -13.08 11.01 0.33
C GLY A 51 -11.76 10.49 0.92
N THR A 52 -10.76 10.36 0.05
CA THR A 52 -9.48 9.69 0.32
C THR A 52 -8.75 10.23 1.55
N TYR A 53 -8.69 11.56 1.73
CA TYR A 53 -7.96 12.16 2.86
C TYR A 53 -8.64 11.90 4.20
N ALA A 54 -9.98 12.01 4.25
CA ALA A 54 -10.73 11.72 5.46
C ALA A 54 -10.67 10.23 5.80
N ALA A 55 -10.78 9.35 4.81
CA ALA A 55 -10.60 7.91 4.97
C ALA A 55 -9.19 7.56 5.50
N LYS A 56 -8.13 8.12 4.91
CA LYS A 56 -6.74 7.95 5.39
C LYS A 56 -6.57 8.43 6.83
N ARG A 57 -7.15 9.58 7.19
CA ARG A 57 -7.13 10.10 8.57
C ARG A 57 -7.82 9.15 9.56
N ILE A 58 -8.98 8.59 9.19
CA ILE A 58 -9.70 7.62 10.03
C ILE A 58 -8.83 6.37 10.24
N GLY A 59 -8.21 5.85 9.19
CA GLY A 59 -7.28 4.72 9.27
C GLY A 59 -6.07 5.02 10.16
N LEU A 60 -5.46 6.20 10.00
CA LEU A 60 -4.30 6.64 10.76
C LEU A 60 -4.57 6.73 12.28
N ILE A 61 -5.73 7.28 12.68
CA ILE A 61 -6.14 7.35 14.10
C ILE A 61 -6.29 5.95 14.71
N GLN A 62 -6.58 4.95 13.90
CA GLN A 62 -6.81 3.57 14.33
C GLN A 62 -5.54 2.70 14.31
N ALA A 63 -4.44 3.21 13.77
CA ALA A 63 -3.16 2.52 13.67
C ALA A 63 -2.48 2.40 15.04
N LYS A 64 -1.85 1.25 15.28
CA LYS A 64 -1.11 0.92 16.50
C LYS A 64 0.37 0.68 16.25
N GLY A 65 0.79 0.60 14.98
CA GLY A 65 2.19 0.49 14.60
C GLY A 65 3.00 1.72 15.00
N GLU A 66 4.29 1.50 15.29
CA GLU A 66 5.26 2.59 15.52
C GLU A 66 5.50 3.42 14.24
N PHE A 67 5.36 2.77 13.08
CA PHE A 67 5.51 3.37 11.76
C PHE A 67 4.21 3.21 10.97
N VAL A 68 3.92 4.19 10.13
CA VAL A 68 2.75 4.20 9.26
C VAL A 68 3.15 4.46 7.82
N THR A 69 2.45 3.81 6.90
CA THR A 69 2.56 4.05 5.46
C THR A 69 1.17 3.99 4.85
N CYS A 70 0.96 4.71 3.76
CA CYS A 70 -0.30 4.70 3.03
C CYS A 70 -0.15 3.93 1.72
N HIS A 71 -1.23 3.30 1.28
CA HIS A 71 -1.28 2.54 0.04
C HIS A 71 -2.62 2.81 -0.64
N ASP A 72 -2.59 3.17 -1.93
CA ASP A 72 -3.81 3.45 -2.68
C ASP A 72 -4.45 2.15 -3.18
N SER A 73 -5.78 2.14 -3.27
CA SER A 73 -6.57 0.91 -3.47
C SER A 73 -6.46 0.31 -4.87
N ASP A 74 -5.89 1.06 -5.81
CA ASP A 74 -5.65 0.70 -7.21
C ASP A 74 -4.17 0.39 -7.49
N ASP A 75 -3.27 0.58 -6.52
CA ASP A 75 -1.84 0.30 -6.66
C ASP A 75 -1.48 -1.14 -6.29
N TRP A 76 -0.48 -1.70 -6.97
CA TRP A 76 0.19 -2.94 -6.55
C TRP A 76 1.22 -2.65 -5.43
N SER A 77 1.82 -3.66 -4.79
CA SER A 77 3.01 -3.42 -3.91
C SER A 77 4.10 -4.47 -3.98
N HIS A 78 5.36 -4.00 -4.05
CA HIS A 78 6.51 -4.89 -4.33
C HIS A 78 6.66 -5.77 -3.13
N PRO A 79 6.90 -7.08 -3.26
CA PRO A 79 7.02 -7.95 -2.11
C PRO A 79 8.03 -7.44 -1.06
N GLU A 80 9.06 -6.69 -1.47
CA GLU A 80 10.07 -6.12 -0.57
C GLU A 80 9.83 -4.66 -0.13
N LYS A 81 8.74 -4.00 -0.57
CA LYS A 81 8.50 -2.56 -0.32
C LYS A 81 8.56 -2.24 1.17
N LEU A 82 7.76 -2.93 1.98
CA LEU A 82 7.71 -2.67 3.42
C LEU A 82 9.06 -2.94 4.09
N PHE A 83 9.73 -4.03 3.73
CA PHE A 83 11.05 -4.37 4.27
C PHE A 83 12.07 -3.27 3.96
N ARG A 84 12.11 -2.79 2.71
CA ARG A 84 13.05 -1.74 2.28
C ARG A 84 12.76 -0.39 2.89
N GLN A 85 11.48 -0.05 3.10
CA GLN A 85 11.08 1.19 3.76
C GLN A 85 11.42 1.17 5.26
N ILE A 86 11.13 0.06 5.95
CA ILE A 86 11.27 -0.02 7.41
C ILE A 86 12.72 -0.21 7.87
N SER A 87 13.53 -0.95 7.11
CA SER A 87 14.92 -1.28 7.48
C SER A 87 15.78 -0.07 7.88
N PRO A 88 15.86 1.04 7.10
CA PRO A 88 16.66 2.20 7.49
C PRO A 88 16.13 2.88 8.76
N LEU A 89 14.81 2.92 8.96
CA LEU A 89 14.18 3.54 10.13
C LEU A 89 14.49 2.77 11.42
N LEU A 90 14.52 1.43 11.34
CA LEU A 90 14.89 0.58 12.48
C LEU A 90 16.39 0.66 12.83
N LEU A 91 17.25 0.91 11.84
CA LEU A 91 18.69 1.01 12.06
C LEU A 91 19.13 2.39 12.56
N ASN A 92 18.35 3.44 12.30
CA ASN A 92 18.71 4.81 12.64
C ASN A 92 17.50 5.61 13.12
N HIS A 93 17.34 5.71 14.44
CA HIS A 93 16.28 6.48 15.10
C HIS A 93 16.32 8.00 14.84
N LYS A 94 17.34 8.53 14.15
CA LYS A 94 17.36 9.94 13.68
C LYS A 94 16.56 10.13 12.39
N LEU A 95 16.28 9.05 11.66
CA LEU A 95 15.46 9.11 10.45
C LEU A 95 13.98 9.19 10.84
N ILE A 96 13.27 10.14 10.24
CA ILE A 96 11.85 10.39 10.53
C ILE A 96 10.95 9.68 9.51
N CYS A 97 11.41 9.56 8.26
CA CYS A 97 10.64 8.92 7.20
C CYS A 97 11.55 8.25 6.15
N SER A 98 10.96 7.32 5.42
CA SER A 98 11.52 6.72 4.20
C SER A 98 10.51 6.89 3.08
N ILE A 99 10.96 7.17 1.87
CA ILE A 99 10.11 7.24 0.69
C ILE A 99 10.54 6.17 -0.32
N SER A 100 9.64 5.83 -1.23
CA SER A 100 9.91 4.95 -2.36
C SER A 100 9.44 5.63 -3.63
N ASP A 101 10.21 5.45 -4.70
CA ASP A 101 9.78 5.86 -6.04
C ASP A 101 8.66 4.95 -6.55
N TRP A 102 7.90 5.44 -7.52
CA TRP A 102 6.86 4.69 -8.21
C TRP A 102 7.10 4.68 -9.72
N VAL A 103 6.62 3.62 -10.36
CA VAL A 103 6.62 3.48 -11.82
C VAL A 103 5.19 3.25 -12.29
N ARG A 104 4.82 3.83 -13.42
CA ARG A 104 3.50 3.59 -14.00
C ARG A 104 3.52 2.26 -14.74
N LEU A 105 2.46 1.48 -14.53
CA LEU A 105 2.24 0.20 -15.16
C LEU A 105 1.00 0.31 -16.05
N GLN A 106 1.10 -0.17 -17.29
CA GLN A 106 -0.08 -0.40 -18.13
C GLN A 106 -0.76 -1.71 -17.74
N ASP A 107 -2.03 -1.88 -18.11
CA ASP A 107 -2.79 -3.10 -17.82
C ASP A 107 -2.15 -4.38 -18.40
N ASN A 108 -1.33 -4.24 -19.45
CA ASN A 108 -0.56 -5.34 -20.07
C ASN A 108 0.77 -5.65 -19.35
N GLY A 109 1.07 -5.00 -18.23
CA GLY A 109 2.30 -5.20 -17.45
C GLY A 109 3.52 -4.44 -17.98
N ILE A 110 3.36 -3.53 -18.94
CA ILE A 110 4.46 -2.71 -19.47
C ILE A 110 4.64 -1.45 -18.62
N PHE A 111 5.86 -1.26 -18.12
CA PHE A 111 6.25 -0.04 -17.43
C PHE A 111 6.43 1.12 -18.41
N TYR A 112 6.00 2.32 -18.02
CA TYR A 112 6.26 3.53 -18.80
C TYR A 112 6.52 4.74 -17.89
N CYS A 113 7.29 5.69 -18.41
CA CYS A 113 7.53 6.97 -17.77
C CYS A 113 6.92 8.06 -18.67
N ALA A 114 6.05 8.92 -18.13
CA ALA A 114 5.41 10.00 -18.87
C ALA A 114 6.32 11.22 -19.08
N CYS A 115 7.64 11.02 -19.11
CA CYS A 115 8.59 12.04 -19.52
C CYS A 115 8.97 11.75 -20.98
N GLY A 116 8.96 12.74 -21.86
CA GLY A 116 9.36 12.63 -23.28
C GLY A 116 10.83 12.28 -23.52
N LEU A 117 11.45 11.55 -22.59
CA LEU A 117 12.75 10.94 -22.75
C LEU A 117 12.54 9.48 -23.15
N SER A 118 12.92 9.21 -24.39
CA SER A 118 13.23 7.89 -24.94
C SER A 118 13.70 6.92 -23.85
N THR A 119 13.13 5.72 -23.90
CA THR A 119 13.45 4.52 -23.11
C THR A 119 14.96 4.28 -23.02
N LYS A 120 15.62 4.92 -22.05
CA LYS A 120 16.93 4.47 -21.60
C LYS A 120 16.68 3.28 -20.68
N LYS A 121 17.08 2.09 -21.14
CA LYS A 121 17.43 0.96 -20.27
C LYS A 121 18.37 1.50 -19.20
N THR A 122 17.81 1.81 -18.05
CA THR A 122 18.59 2.10 -16.85
C THR A 122 18.52 0.82 -16.04
N GLU A 123 19.69 0.19 -15.85
CA GLU A 123 19.89 -0.74 -14.74
C GLU A 123 19.85 0.09 -13.45
N SER A 124 18.68 0.58 -13.11
CA SER A 124 18.38 1.00 -11.74
C SER A 124 17.56 -0.13 -11.15
N PHE A 125 17.96 -0.59 -9.97
CA PHE A 125 17.14 -1.50 -9.17
C PHE A 125 15.88 -0.74 -8.74
N PHE A 126 14.90 -0.67 -9.63
CA PHE A 126 13.56 -0.22 -9.33
C PHE A 126 12.87 -1.37 -8.59
N SER A 127 12.60 -1.19 -7.29
CA SER A 127 11.53 -1.99 -6.67
C SER A 127 10.23 -1.46 -7.25
N ALA A 128 9.87 -1.94 -8.43
CA ALA A 128 8.53 -1.77 -8.99
C ALA A 128 7.56 -2.23 -7.91
N VAL A 129 6.59 -1.36 -7.58
CA VAL A 129 5.60 -1.45 -6.50
C VAL A 129 4.81 -2.73 -6.65
#